data_AF-A0A2H9RBJ5-F1
#
_entry.id   AF-A0A2H9RBJ5-F1
#
_cell.length_a   1.000
_cell.length_b   1.000
_cell.length_c   1.000
_cell.angle_alpha   90.00
_cell.angle_beta   90.00
_cell.angle_gamma   90.00
#
_symmetry.space_group_name_H-M   'P 1'
#
loop_
_entity.id
_entity.type
_entity.pdbx_description
1 polymer ?
#
loop_
_entity_poly.entity_id
_entity_poly.type
_entity_poly.pdbx_seq_one_letter_code
_entity_poly.pdbx_strand_id
1 'polypeptide(L)'
;MNTKILLATSLIAVFAIGTYAPSIVAYAQYMGNVGSQGETGSYTLEEALEIQRRRIEAAEANPASGSGTPYLDAGGVLGASIITAAVFGGIAGALFIRGRSGKYAAMGRG
;
A
#
# COMPACT_ATOMS: atom_id res chain seq x y z
N MET A 1 -31.90 13.83 7.53
CA MET A 1 -30.77 14.43 6.77
C MET A 1 -30.85 13.95 5.33
N ASN A 2 -30.73 14.85 4.34
CA ASN A 2 -30.95 14.51 2.93
C ASN A 2 -29.77 13.70 2.37
N THR A 3 -30.03 12.54 1.76
CA THR A 3 -29.01 11.62 1.22
C THR A 3 -28.07 12.30 0.22
N LYS A 4 -28.58 13.29 -0.52
CA LYS A 4 -27.77 14.10 -1.47
C LYS A 4 -26.75 14.98 -0.75
N ILE A 5 -27.13 15.54 0.39
CA ILE A 5 -26.23 16.36 1.23
C ILE A 5 -25.16 15.45 1.83
N LEU A 6 -25.56 14.28 2.33
CA LEU A 6 -24.64 13.27 2.86
C LEU A 6 -23.57 12.86 1.84
N LEU A 7 -23.98 12.56 0.60
CA LEU A 7 -23.08 12.17 -0.49
C LEU A 7 -22.11 13.31 -0.86
N ALA A 8 -22.61 14.54 -1.00
CA ALA A 8 -21.79 15.69 -1.34
C ALA A 8 -20.76 15.97 -0.24
N THR A 9 -21.17 15.89 1.03
CA THR A 9 -20.27 16.11 2.17
C THR A 9 -19.20 15.03 2.27
N SER A 10 -19.55 13.76 2.01
CA SER A 10 -18.57 12.67 2.01
C SER A 10 -17.55 12.79 0.87
N LEU A 11 -17.97 13.25 -0.31
CA LEU A 11 -17.07 13.47 -1.44
C LEU A 11 -16.06 14.59 -1.16
N ILE A 12 -16.51 15.69 -0.58
CA ILE A 12 -15.64 16.81 -0.18
C ILE A 12 -14.65 16.35 0.90
N ALA A 13 -15.11 15.57 1.89
CA ALA A 13 -14.24 15.05 2.94
C ALA A 13 -13.13 14.14 2.37
N VAL A 14 -13.47 13.21 1.46
CA VAL A 14 -12.48 12.32 0.81
C VAL A 14 -11.49 13.13 -0.02
N PHE A 15 -11.96 14.14 -0.75
CA PHE A 15 -11.09 14.99 -1.57
C PHE A 15 -10.16 15.85 -0.71
N ALA A 16 -10.66 16.45 0.37
CA ALA A 16 -9.86 17.24 1.30
C ALA A 16 -8.82 16.40 2.04
N ILE A 17 -9.17 15.19 2.48
CA ILE A 17 -8.19 14.28 3.11
C ILE A 17 -7.11 13.89 2.10
N GLY A 18 -7.50 13.58 0.86
CA GLY A 18 -6.57 13.20 -0.21
C GLY A 18 -5.58 14.30 -0.61
N THR A 19 -5.97 15.58 -0.51
CA THR A 19 -5.10 16.71 -0.89
C THR A 19 -4.19 17.21 0.23
N TYR A 20 -4.65 17.15 1.50
CA TYR A 20 -3.88 17.66 2.64
C TYR A 20 -3.05 16.59 3.39
N ALA A 21 -3.41 15.31 3.30
CA ALA A 21 -2.61 14.25 3.91
C ALA A 21 -1.16 14.16 3.37
N PRO A 22 -0.89 14.33 2.06
CA PRO A 22 0.47 14.23 1.53
C PRO A 22 1.37 15.39 1.97
N SER A 23 0.83 16.60 2.14
CA SER A 23 1.62 17.79 2.48
C SER A 23 2.11 17.77 3.93
N ILE A 24 1.32 17.21 4.85
CA ILE A 24 1.71 17.04 6.26
C ILE A 24 2.81 15.98 6.40
N VAL A 25 2.69 14.85 5.70
CA VAL A 25 3.71 13.79 5.73
C VAL A 25 5.01 14.26 5.07
N ALA A 26 4.92 14.96 3.93
CA ALA A 26 6.10 15.54 3.28
C ALA A 26 6.78 16.60 4.16
N TYR A 27 6.04 17.47 4.83
CA TYR A 27 6.62 18.48 5.72
C TYR A 27 7.38 17.85 6.90
N ALA A 28 6.78 16.85 7.56
CA ALA A 28 7.41 16.14 8.68
C ALA A 28 8.62 15.28 8.23
N GLN A 29 8.54 14.67 7.04
CA GLN A 29 9.59 13.79 6.53
C GLN A 29 10.80 14.54 5.95
N TYR A 30 10.59 15.72 5.35
CA TYR A 30 11.68 16.49 4.71
C TYR A 30 12.30 17.57 5.59
N MET A 31 11.59 18.11 6.59
CA MET A 31 12.19 19.11 7.48
C MET A 31 12.99 18.49 8.64
N GLY A 32 12.62 17.27 9.09
CA GLY A 32 13.39 16.38 9.97
C GLY A 32 13.69 16.88 11.40
N ASN A 33 13.74 18.20 11.61
CA ASN A 33 14.19 18.88 12.80
C ASN A 33 13.35 20.15 13.01
N VAL A 34 12.04 19.98 13.15
CA VAL A 34 11.07 21.06 13.40
C VAL A 34 10.62 21.06 14.85
N GLY A 35 10.81 22.19 15.52
CA GLY A 35 10.29 22.45 16.86
C GLY A 35 8.76 22.59 16.86
N SER A 36 8.16 22.57 18.05
CA SER A 36 6.70 22.68 18.23
C SER A 36 6.05 23.92 17.60
N GLN A 37 6.85 24.97 17.35
CA GLN A 37 6.43 26.23 16.75
C GLN A 37 6.88 26.38 15.27
N GLY A 38 7.36 25.30 14.64
CA GLY A 38 7.85 25.33 13.25
C GLY A 38 9.29 25.80 13.09
N GLU A 39 10.06 25.84 14.18
CA GLU A 39 11.47 26.23 14.19
C GLU A 39 12.32 25.15 13.52
N THR A 40 13.14 25.50 12.54
CA THR A 40 14.11 24.57 11.94
C THR A 40 15.40 24.53 12.74
N GLY A 41 15.91 23.35 13.07
CA GLY A 41 17.20 23.22 13.78
C GLY A 41 17.08 22.94 15.28
N SER A 42 15.94 22.43 15.76
CA SER A 42 15.67 22.16 17.19
C SER A 42 16.70 21.24 17.88
N TYR A 43 17.26 20.27 17.16
CA TYR A 43 18.25 19.31 17.66
C TYR A 43 19.66 19.67 17.17
N THR A 44 20.67 19.33 17.97
CA THR A 44 22.07 19.31 17.52
C THR A 44 22.29 18.16 16.52
N LEU A 45 23.42 18.19 15.80
CA LEU A 45 23.76 17.14 14.85
C LEU A 45 23.89 15.77 15.54
N GLU A 46 24.52 15.75 16.71
CA GLU A 46 24.75 14.55 17.50
C GLU A 46 23.42 13.95 17.99
N GLU A 47 22.51 14.79 18.49
CA GLU A 47 21.21 14.36 18.96
C GLU A 47 20.34 13.83 17.81
N ALA A 48 20.38 14.50 16.65
CA ALA A 48 19.71 14.02 15.45
C ALA A 48 20.27 12.65 14.99
N LEU A 49 21.59 12.47 14.99
CA LEU A 49 22.23 11.20 14.64
C LEU A 49 21.85 10.07 15.60
N GLU A 50 21.79 10.36 16.89
CA GLU A 50 21.38 9.39 17.90
C GLU A 50 19.92 8.95 17.72
N ILE A 51 19.01 9.89 17.49
CA ILE A 51 17.59 9.60 17.24
C ILE A 51 17.42 8.74 15.99
N GLN A 52 18.13 9.07 14.90
CA GLN A 52 18.06 8.29 13.66
C GLN A 52 18.60 6.87 13.84
N ARG A 53 19.68 6.71 14.62
CA ARG A 53 20.18 5.38 14.96
C ARG A 53 19.17 4.57 15.75
N ARG A 54 18.54 5.16 16.77
CA ARG A 54 17.47 4.50 17.54
C ARG A 54 16.27 4.12 16.68
N ARG A 55 15.92 4.92 15.67
CA ARG A 55 14.84 4.59 14.70
C ARG A 55 15.19 3.38 13.84
N ILE A 56 16.45 3.27 13.39
CA ILE A 56 16.91 2.10 12.62
C ILE A 56 16.88 0.86 13.51
N GLU A 57 17.45 0.92 14.71
CA GLU A 57 17.45 -0.19 15.67
C GLU A 57 16.02 -0.63 16.02
N ALA A 58 15.09 0.31 16.19
CA ALA A 58 13.69 0.01 16.42
C ALA A 58 13.00 -0.65 15.21
N ALA A 59 13.34 -0.23 13.99
CA ALA A 59 12.80 -0.84 12.77
C ALA A 59 13.37 -2.25 12.52
N GLU A 60 14.66 -2.46 12.81
CA GLU A 60 15.30 -3.79 12.74
C GLU A 60 14.75 -4.74 13.79
N ALA A 61 14.48 -4.25 15.01
CA ALA A 61 13.86 -5.03 16.07
C ALA A 61 12.37 -5.33 15.80
N ASN A 62 11.69 -4.49 15.00
CA ASN A 62 10.26 -4.61 14.71
C ASN A 62 9.99 -4.59 13.19
N PRO A 63 10.46 -5.61 12.44
CA PRO A 63 10.35 -5.63 10.97
C PRO A 63 8.91 -5.63 10.46
N ALA A 64 7.93 -5.98 11.31
CA ALA A 64 6.51 -5.96 10.98
C ALA A 64 5.83 -4.58 11.19
N SER A 65 6.53 -3.57 11.73
CA SER A 65 5.94 -2.29 12.16
C SER A 65 6.11 -1.12 11.17
N GLY A 66 6.79 -1.33 10.03
CA GLY A 66 6.82 -0.34 8.94
C GLY A 66 5.47 -0.24 8.20
N SER A 67 5.24 0.80 7.38
CA SER A 67 3.95 1.01 6.65
C SER A 67 3.55 -0.11 5.68
N GLY A 68 4.32 -1.20 5.62
CA GLY A 68 3.79 -2.55 5.74
C GLY A 68 3.55 -3.30 4.44
N THR A 69 3.66 -2.64 3.28
CA THR A 69 3.53 -3.32 1.98
C THR A 69 4.84 -3.25 1.21
N PRO A 70 5.77 -4.18 1.48
CA PRO A 70 7.00 -4.26 0.70
C PRO A 70 6.64 -4.74 -0.71
N TYR A 71 6.46 -3.79 -1.63
CA TYR A 71 5.84 -4.10 -2.92
C TYR A 71 6.72 -5.00 -3.77
N LEU A 72 8.04 -4.79 -3.75
CA LEU A 72 9.03 -5.55 -4.52
C LEU A 72 9.63 -6.76 -3.77
N ASP A 73 9.25 -6.95 -2.50
CA ASP A 73 9.74 -8.08 -1.74
C ASP A 73 9.03 -9.38 -2.15
N ALA A 74 9.76 -10.49 -2.10
CA ALA A 74 9.25 -11.82 -2.38
C ALA A 74 8.21 -12.29 -1.35
N GLY A 75 8.33 -11.83 -0.10
CA GLY A 75 7.31 -12.03 0.94
C GLY A 75 6.17 -11.00 0.90
N GLY A 76 6.28 -10.00 0.02
CA GLY A 76 5.38 -8.86 -0.04
C GLY A 76 4.34 -8.94 -1.16
N VAL A 77 3.94 -7.78 -1.66
CA VAL A 77 2.79 -7.68 -2.58
C VAL A 77 3.07 -8.37 -3.92
N LEU A 78 4.27 -8.21 -4.48
CA LEU A 78 4.66 -8.84 -5.74
C LEU A 78 4.67 -10.37 -5.61
N GLY A 79 5.26 -10.90 -4.53
CA GLY A 79 5.25 -12.33 -4.26
C GLY A 79 3.83 -12.90 -4.14
N ALA A 80 2.98 -12.25 -3.35
CA ALA A 80 1.58 -12.63 -3.20
C ALA A 80 0.82 -12.58 -4.53
N SER A 81 1.10 -11.57 -5.37
CA SER A 81 0.49 -11.40 -6.70
C SER A 81 0.91 -12.51 -7.66
N ILE A 82 2.18 -12.89 -7.67
CA ILE A 82 2.71 -13.99 -8.50
C ILE A 82 2.05 -15.32 -8.12
N ILE A 83 1.98 -15.63 -6.82
CA ILE A 83 1.36 -16.87 -6.33
C ILE A 83 -0.12 -16.91 -6.73
N THR A 84 -0.84 -15.80 -6.55
CA THR A 84 -2.25 -15.67 -6.91
C THR A 84 -2.45 -15.89 -8.41
N ALA A 85 -1.67 -15.22 -9.25
CA ALA A 85 -1.74 -15.36 -10.69
C ALA A 85 -1.44 -16.80 -11.15
N ALA A 86 -0.47 -17.47 -10.51
CA ALA A 86 -0.13 -18.85 -10.83
C ALA A 86 -1.27 -19.83 -10.49
N VAL A 87 -1.89 -19.70 -9.31
CA VAL A 87 -2.97 -20.60 -8.88
C VAL A 87 -4.23 -20.40 -9.72
N PHE A 88 -4.73 -19.16 -9.79
CA PHE A 88 -5.97 -18.89 -10.52
C PHE A 88 -5.77 -19.00 -12.03
N GLY A 89 -4.63 -18.54 -12.56
CA GLY A 89 -4.26 -18.70 -13.95
C GLY A 89 -4.07 -20.17 -14.34
N GLY A 90 -3.46 -20.98 -13.46
CA GLY A 90 -3.30 -22.42 -13.67
C GLY A 90 -4.64 -23.16 -13.73
N ILE A 91 -5.54 -22.89 -12.78
CA ILE A 91 -6.89 -23.48 -12.78
C ILE A 91 -7.67 -23.04 -14.02
N ALA A 92 -7.66 -21.74 -14.33
CA ALA A 92 -8.34 -21.21 -15.50
C ALA A 92 -7.80 -21.82 -16.81
N GLY A 93 -6.48 -21.93 -16.95
CA GLY A 93 -5.84 -22.56 -18.11
C GLY A 93 -6.20 -24.04 -18.25
N ALA A 94 -6.19 -24.79 -17.14
CA ALA A 94 -6.58 -26.20 -17.15
C ALA A 94 -8.06 -26.39 -17.56
N LEU A 95 -8.96 -25.57 -17.02
CA LEU A 95 -10.38 -25.58 -17.40
C LEU A 95 -10.60 -25.14 -18.85
N PHE A 96 -9.83 -24.16 -19.33
CA PHE A 96 -9.90 -23.69 -20.71
C PHE A 96 -9.48 -24.79 -21.71
N ILE A 97 -8.38 -25.49 -21.45
CA ILE A 97 -7.91 -26.60 -22.28
C ILE A 97 -8.92 -27.77 -22.24
N ARG A 98 -9.39 -28.13 -21.04
CA ARG A 98 -10.38 -29.20 -20.87
C ARG A 98 -11.74 -28.86 -21.47
N GLY A 99 -12.13 -27.58 -21.45
CA GLY A 99 -13.36 -27.07 -22.06
C GLY A 99 -13.39 -27.26 -23.57
N ARG A 100 -12.24 -27.23 -24.25
CA ARG A 100 -12.15 -27.47 -25.71
C ARG A 100 -12.27 -28.94 -26.12
N SER A 101 -12.10 -29.88 -25.19
CA SER A 101 -12.15 -31.33 -25.45
C SER A 101 -13.40 -32.01 -24.89
N GLY A 102 -14.29 -31.26 -24.23
CA GLY A 102 -15.52 -31.79 -23.65
C GLY A 102 -16.59 -32.13 -24.69
N LYS A 103 -17.53 -33.03 -24.32
CA LYS A 103 -18.69 -33.45 -25.14
C LYS A 103 -19.52 -32.32 -25.75
N TYR A 104 -19.49 -31.11 -25.17
CA TYR A 104 -20.19 -29.92 -25.67
C TYR A 104 -19.34 -29.00 -26.57
N ALA A 105 -18.04 -29.26 -26.70
CA ALA A 105 -17.15 -28.53 -27.61
C ALA A 105 -17.31 -28.98 -29.08
N ALA A 106 -17.88 -30.17 -29.30
CA ALA A 106 -18.27 -30.68 -30.61
C ALA A 106 -19.80 -30.64 -30.76
N MET A 107 -20.41 -29.47 -30.61
CA MET A 107 -21.82 -29.30 -30.98
C MET A 107 -21.92 -29.47 -32.51
N GLY A 108 -22.51 -30.58 -32.98
CA GLY A 108 -22.69 -30.88 -34.40
C GLY A 108 -22.11 -32.20 -34.93
N ARG A 109 -21.56 -33.08 -34.07
CA ARG A 109 -21.28 -34.48 -34.45
C ARG A 109 -22.44 -35.37 -33.99
N GLY A 110 -23.57 -35.24 -34.70
CA GLY A 110 -24.56 -36.31 -34.81
C GLY A 110 -24.10 -37.35 -35.81
#